data_AF-A0A2W0EM47-F1
#
_entry.id   AF-A0A2W0EM47-F1
#
_cell.length_a   1.000
_cell.length_b   1.000
_cell.length_c   1.000
_cell.angle_alpha   90.00
_cell.angle_beta   90.00
_cell.angle_gamma   90.00
#
_symmetry.space_group_name_H-M   'P 1'
#
loop_
_entity.id
_entity.type
_entity.pdbx_description
1 polymer ?
#
loop_
_entity_poly.entity_id
_entity_poly.type
_entity_poly.pdbx_seq_one_letter_code
_entity_poly.pdbx_strand_id
1 'polypeptide(L)' 'MAADGFFRIALGVEYKGSRYRGWQRQASGVLTVQETLENALSKVADSPVSLMCAGR' A
#
# COMPACT_ATOMS: atom_id res chain seq x y z
N MET A 1 -6.99 -11.59 14.65
CA MET A 1 -7.45 -10.24 15.01
C MET A 1 -6.27 -9.28 14.89
N ALA A 2 -6.49 -7.97 14.70
CA ALA A 2 -5.39 -7.00 14.72
C ALA A 2 -4.78 -6.93 16.13
N ALA A 3 -3.51 -6.53 16.24
CA ALA A 3 -2.89 -6.27 17.54
C ALA A 3 -3.61 -5.12 18.25
N ASP A 4 -3.54 -5.07 19.57
CA ASP A 4 -4.14 -3.98 20.34
C ASP A 4 -3.58 -2.62 19.89
N GLY A 5 -4.45 -1.64 19.70
CA GLY A 5 -4.11 -0.35 19.10
C GLY A 5 -3.97 -0.33 17.56
N PHE A 6 -4.24 -1.43 16.85
CA PHE A 6 -4.20 -1.49 15.39
C PHE A 6 -5.55 -1.84 14.76
N PHE A 7 -5.84 -1.23 13.60
CA PHE A 7 -7.01 -1.54 12.79
C PHE A 7 -6.63 -2.40 11.59
N ARG A 8 -7.47 -3.39 11.28
CA ARG A 8 -7.37 -4.16 10.03
C ARG A 8 -8.53 -3.80 9.13
N ILE A 9 -8.21 -3.16 8.01
CA ILE A 9 -9.17 -2.64 7.05
C ILE A 9 -8.94 -3.35 5.71
N ALA A 10 -10.01 -3.83 5.08
CA ALA A 10 -9.97 -4.36 3.73
C ALA A 10 -10.22 -3.23 2.73
N LEU A 11 -9.42 -3.17 1.66
CA LEU A 11 -9.50 -2.15 0.61
C LEU A 11 -9.65 -2.84 -0.74
N GLY A 12 -10.67 -2.44 -1.52
CA GLY A 12 -10.72 -2.70 -2.94
C GLY A 12 -9.88 -1.64 -3.67
N VAL A 13 -8.95 -2.07 -4.52
CA VAL A 13 -8.06 -1.15 -5.25
C VAL A 13 -8.15 -1.44 -6.74
N GLU A 14 -8.48 -0.42 -7.52
CA GLU A 14 -8.36 -0.42 -8.97
C GLU A 14 -7.21 0.51 -9.37
N TYR A 15 -6.40 0.10 -10.33
CA TYR A 15 -5.31 0.93 -10.83
C TYR A 15 -4.95 0.59 -12.29
N LYS A 16 -4.52 1.61 -13.04
CA LYS A 16 -3.90 1.42 -14.35
C LYS A 16 -2.42 1.12 -14.17
N GLY A 17 -2.02 -0.14 -14.36
CA GLY A 17 -0.65 -0.61 -14.12
C GLY A 17 0.43 0.00 -15.03
N SER A 18 0.08 0.65 -16.15
CA SER A 18 1.04 1.06 -17.19
C SER A 18 2.10 2.08 -16.76
N ARG A 19 1.92 2.75 -15.62
CA ARG A 19 2.89 3.73 -15.07
C ARG A 19 3.69 3.20 -13.87
N TYR A 20 3.38 1.99 -13.41
CA TYR A 20 3.98 1.36 -12.25
C TYR A 20 4.79 0.14 -12.68
N ARG A 21 5.85 -0.18 -11.94
CA ARG A 21 6.63 -1.41 -12.16
C ARG A 21 6.10 -2.55 -11.28
N GLY A 22 4.79 -2.79 -11.37
CA GLY A 22 4.10 -3.83 -10.59
C GLY A 22 3.63 -3.38 -9.21
N TRP A 23 3.13 -4.34 -8.44
CA TRP A 23 2.52 -4.11 -7.13
C TRP A 23 3.56 -3.89 -6.03
N GLN A 24 4.42 -4.88 -5.80
CA GLN A 24 5.30 -4.95 -4.64
C GLN A 24 6.38 -3.86 -4.68
N ARG A 25 6.63 -3.22 -3.53
CA ARG A 25 7.75 -2.29 -3.35
C ARG A 25 9.09 -2.95 -3.71
N GLN A 26 9.94 -2.19 -4.40
CA GLN A 26 11.23 -2.65 -4.93
C GLN A 26 12.37 -1.73 -4.48
N ALA A 27 13.54 -1.87 -5.10
CA ALA A 27 14.67 -0.99 -4.88
C ALA A 27 14.31 0.49 -5.06
N SER A 28 15.06 1.35 -4.38
CA SER A 28 14.84 2.80 -4.37
C SER A 28 14.72 3.38 -5.79
N GLY A 29 13.78 4.30 -5.97
CA GLY A 29 13.51 4.97 -7.25
C GLY A 29 12.59 4.20 -8.20
N VAL A 30 12.14 2.99 -7.85
CA VAL A 30 11.17 2.23 -8.65
C VAL A 30 9.75 2.50 -8.18
N LEU A 31 8.96 3.18 -9.02
CA LEU A 31 7.56 3.47 -8.71
C LEU A 31 6.70 2.20 -8.74
N THR A 32 6.06 1.88 -7.62
CA THR A 32 5.22 0.70 -7.42
C THR A 32 3.87 1.07 -6.82
N VAL A 33 2.87 0.22 -6.99
CA VAL A 33 1.52 0.48 -6.47
C VAL A 33 1.50 0.45 -4.94
N GLN A 34 2.17 -0.52 -4.32
CA GLN A 34 2.21 -0.67 -2.86
C GLN A 34 2.80 0.56 -2.18
N GLU A 35 3.98 1.02 -2.60
CA GLU A 35 4.62 2.19 -1.99
C GLU A 35 3.78 3.45 -2.18
N THR A 36 3.18 3.63 -3.36
CA THR A 36 2.31 4.77 -3.66
C THR A 36 1.09 4.80 -2.73
N LEU A 37 0.44 3.66 -2.54
CA LEU A 37 -0.73 3.56 -1.67
C LEU A 37 -0.36 3.69 -0.19
N GLU A 38 0.73 3.08 0.27
CA GLU A 38 1.21 3.23 1.66
C GLU A 38 1.50 4.71 1.96
N ASN A 39 2.15 5.42 1.04
CA ASN A 39 2.41 6.86 1.19
C ASN A 39 1.12 7.69 1.20
N ALA A 40 0.15 7.38 0.35
CA ALA A 40 -1.12 8.10 0.29
C ALA A 40 -1.98 7.85 1.55
N LEU A 41 -2.09 6.59 1.98
CA LEU A 41 -2.85 6.20 3.17
C LEU A 41 -2.22 6.74 4.44
N SER A 42 -0.88 6.79 4.52
CA SER A 42 -0.19 7.34 5.69
C SER A 42 -0.51 8.83 5.90
N LYS A 43 -0.72 9.58 4.81
CA LYS A 43 -1.17 10.99 4.90
C LYS A 43 -2.58 11.12 5.44
N VAL A 44 -3.46 10.19 5.11
CA VAL A 44 -4.86 10.20 5.60
C VAL A 44 -4.93 9.73 7.05
N ALA A 45 -4.16 8.71 7.40
CA ALA A 45 -4.14 8.12 8.74
C ALA A 45 -3.27 8.90 9.74
N ASP A 46 -2.56 9.94 9.29
CA ASP A 46 -1.57 10.71 10.07
C ASP A 46 -0.57 9.81 10.82
N SER A 47 -0.25 8.67 10.21
CA SER A 47 0.59 7.63 10.80
C SER A 47 1.11 6.67 9.72
N PRO A 48 2.24 5.98 9.93
CA PRO A 48 2.75 5.01 8.96
C PRO A 48 1.77 3.85 8.74
N VAL A 49 1.45 3.58 7.47
CA VAL A 49 0.59 2.46 7.05
C VAL A 49 1.40 1.42 6.31
N SER A 50 1.16 0.14 6.61
CA SER A 50 1.67 -1.01 5.86
C SER A 50 0.53 -1.75 5.17
N LEU A 51 0.79 -2.27 3.97
CA LEU A 51 -0.19 -3.01 3.18
C LEU A 51 0.21 -4.47 2.99
N MET A 52 -0.80 -5.34 2.99
CA MET A 52 -0.71 -6.70 2.48
C MET A 52 -1.70 -6.84 1.32
N CYS A 53 -1.22 -7.38 0.19
CA CYS A 53 -2.07 -7.66 -0.97
C CYS A 53 -2.56 -9.10 -0.95
N ALA A 54 -3.69 -9.34 -1.64
CA ALA A 54 -4.18 -10.68 -1.89
C ALA A 54 -3.27 -11.51 -2.82
N GLY A 55 -2.56 -10.84 -3.74
CA GLY A 55 -1.62 -11.47 -4.68
C GLY A 55 -0.74 -10.42 -5.38
N ARG A 56 0.39 -10.87 -5.95
CA ARG A 56 1.35 -10.03 -6.69
C ARG A 56 1.79 -10.72 -7.97
#